data_AF-A0A0H5Q702-F1
#
_entry.id   AF-A0A0H5Q702-F1
#
_cell.length_a   1.000
_cell.length_b   1.000
_cell.length_c   1.000
_cell.angle_alpha   90.00
_cell.angle_beta   90.00
_cell.angle_gamma   90.00
#
_symmetry.space_group_name_H-M   'P 1'
#
loop_
_entity.id
_entity.type
_entity.pdbx_description
1 polymer ?
#
loop_
_entity_poly.entity_id
_entity_poly.type
_entity_poly.pdbx_seq_one_letter_code
_entity_poly.pdbx_strand_id
1 'polypeptide(L)'
;MKDICKRLQIDTKTYKERTILSAISRAKDELVTPEEYALNAQGDYGRERIAVAYREYQQTLKSNNALDFDDLIVKTVELFKSRPEVLENYQERFRYIMVDEYQDTNTAQFELVRLIAAKYRNLCVVGDDDQSIYKFRGANISNILDFEKVFKEAKVIKLEQNYRSTQNILDAANGVICNNLERKEKALWTCKGSGNKIHFRPFDTAFEEAEYIAFDIRKKKRDNTADYGECAVLYRTNAQSRILEEHFVREGIPYDLVGGTNFYSRREIKDMLAYLKTIDNGQDDLAVKRIINIPKRGIGGATLEKVQVYADAMGISFFDALCEAEKITTLGRSGSKLAPFVSMIQVFRTKAKVYGVKHLLEDIIEVTGYVRELEDSNEEDAEDRIENINELISKAAAFEEVHEDAGLSEFLEEVALVSDLDKLEADDNRVLLMTLHSAKGHQFYHL
;
A
#
# COMPACT_ATOMS: atom_id res chain seq x y z
N MET A 1 -18.81 -7.84 6.05
CA MET A 1 -19.47 -8.05 4.73
C MET A 1 -19.58 -9.53 4.34
N LYS A 2 -18.50 -10.32 4.43
CA LYS A 2 -18.50 -11.77 4.10
C LYS A 2 -19.64 -12.55 4.77
N ASP A 3 -19.86 -12.36 6.08
CA ASP A 3 -20.95 -13.04 6.80
C ASP A 3 -22.36 -12.62 6.36
N ILE A 4 -22.50 -11.36 5.93
CA ILE A 4 -23.77 -10.82 5.42
C ILE A 4 -24.08 -11.46 4.06
N CYS A 5 -23.08 -11.57 3.18
CA CYS A 5 -23.24 -12.23 1.88
C CYS A 5 -23.66 -13.70 2.04
N LYS A 6 -23.04 -14.43 2.99
CA LYS A 6 -23.43 -15.80 3.34
C LYS A 6 -24.89 -15.89 3.83
N ARG A 7 -25.28 -15.01 4.76
CA ARG A 7 -26.63 -14.96 5.34
C ARG A 7 -27.71 -14.61 4.31
N LEU A 8 -27.39 -13.72 3.37
CA LEU A 8 -28.30 -13.28 2.29
C LEU A 8 -28.25 -14.18 1.05
N GLN A 9 -27.46 -15.26 1.07
CA GLN A 9 -27.27 -16.15 -0.09
C GLN A 9 -26.85 -15.38 -1.36
N ILE A 10 -25.99 -14.38 -1.19
CA ILE A 10 -25.39 -13.65 -2.30
C ILE A 10 -24.23 -14.49 -2.83
N ASP A 11 -24.25 -14.79 -4.13
CA ASP A 11 -23.14 -15.49 -4.79
C ASP A 11 -21.94 -14.55 -4.93
N THR A 12 -20.90 -14.80 -4.12
CA THR A 12 -19.67 -14.02 -4.08
C THR A 12 -18.77 -14.26 -5.30
N LYS A 13 -19.06 -15.29 -6.13
CA LYS A 13 -18.39 -15.47 -7.42
C LYS A 13 -18.86 -14.44 -8.45
N THR A 14 -20.15 -14.12 -8.42
CA THR A 14 -20.78 -13.13 -9.31
C THR A 14 -20.65 -11.71 -8.75
N TYR A 15 -20.84 -11.53 -7.44
CA TYR A 15 -20.73 -10.24 -6.75
C TYR A 15 -19.66 -10.29 -5.67
N LYS A 16 -18.42 -9.99 -6.06
CA LYS A 16 -17.29 -9.87 -5.12
C LYS A 16 -17.63 -8.88 -4.00
N GLU A 17 -17.26 -9.20 -2.77
CA GLU A 17 -17.57 -8.41 -1.58
C GLU A 17 -17.01 -6.99 -1.67
N ARG A 18 -15.83 -6.84 -2.29
CA ARG A 18 -15.20 -5.53 -2.53
C ARG A 18 -16.06 -4.64 -3.43
N THR A 19 -16.75 -5.22 -4.42
CA THR A 19 -17.66 -4.47 -5.29
C THR A 19 -18.88 -3.97 -4.51
N ILE A 20 -19.41 -4.80 -3.61
CA ILE A 20 -20.54 -4.42 -2.74
C ILE A 20 -20.12 -3.31 -1.78
N LEU A 21 -18.96 -3.43 -1.13
CA LEU A 21 -18.42 -2.42 -0.23
C LEU A 21 -18.11 -1.10 -0.97
N SER A 22 -17.53 -1.17 -2.17
CA SER A 22 -17.28 0.00 -3.01
C SER A 22 -18.58 0.72 -3.40
N ALA A 23 -19.64 -0.03 -3.72
CA ALA A 23 -20.95 0.53 -4.02
C ALA A 23 -21.61 1.18 -2.78
N ILE A 24 -21.47 0.57 -1.60
CA ILE A 24 -21.94 1.12 -0.33
C ILE A 24 -21.19 2.40 0.02
N SER A 25 -19.86 2.39 -0.08
CA SER A 25 -19.00 3.53 0.20
C SER A 25 -19.37 4.71 -0.69
N ARG A 26 -19.52 4.48 -2.00
CA ARG A 26 -20.01 5.50 -2.94
C ARG A 26 -21.41 6.01 -2.61
N ALA A 27 -22.30 5.17 -2.11
CA ALA A 27 -23.63 5.61 -1.67
C ALA A 27 -23.54 6.52 -0.44
N LYS A 28 -22.67 6.19 0.52
CA LYS A 28 -22.41 7.00 1.72
C LYS A 28 -21.76 8.35 1.37
N ASP A 29 -20.82 8.36 0.43
CA ASP A 29 -20.18 9.59 -0.09
C ASP A 29 -21.20 10.59 -0.67
N GLU A 30 -22.30 10.07 -1.22
CA GLU A 30 -23.42 10.84 -1.77
C GLU A 30 -24.55 11.09 -0.76
N LEU A 31 -24.34 10.74 0.52
CA LEU A 31 -25.34 10.79 1.60
C LEU A 31 -26.62 9.98 1.32
N VAL A 32 -26.54 8.93 0.49
CA VAL A 32 -27.67 8.08 0.14
C VAL A 32 -27.88 7.02 1.24
N THR A 33 -29.07 7.07 1.85
CA THR A 33 -29.48 6.08 2.86
C THR A 33 -29.74 4.71 2.24
N PRO A 34 -29.71 3.60 3.03
CA PRO A 34 -30.08 2.28 2.53
C PRO A 34 -31.48 2.23 1.91
N GLU A 35 -32.42 3.01 2.43
CA GLU A 35 -33.79 3.13 1.93
C GLU A 35 -33.84 3.83 0.58
N GLU A 36 -33.16 4.97 0.44
CA GLU A 36 -33.05 5.70 -0.84
C GLU A 36 -32.29 4.90 -1.89
N TYR A 37 -31.23 4.19 -1.48
CA TYR A 37 -30.50 3.31 -2.39
C TYR A 37 -31.40 2.20 -2.94
N ALA A 38 -32.25 1.61 -2.09
CA ALA A 38 -33.20 0.58 -2.51
C ALA A 38 -34.26 1.13 -3.49
N LEU A 39 -34.71 2.38 -3.30
CA LEU A 39 -35.63 3.04 -4.24
C LEU A 39 -34.96 3.30 -5.60
N ASN A 40 -33.72 3.81 -5.58
CA ASN A 40 -32.94 4.08 -6.79
C ASN A 40 -32.48 2.82 -7.53
N ALA A 41 -32.47 1.68 -6.85
CA ALA A 41 -32.09 0.39 -7.40
C ALA A 41 -33.23 -0.34 -8.14
N GLN A 42 -34.48 0.15 -8.04
CA GLN A 42 -35.64 -0.53 -8.62
C GLN A 42 -35.46 -0.82 -10.12
N GLY A 43 -35.60 -2.08 -10.51
CA GLY A 43 -35.48 -2.53 -11.89
C GLY A 43 -34.07 -2.97 -12.30
N ASP A 44 -33.07 -2.84 -11.42
CA ASP A 44 -31.74 -3.41 -11.58
C ASP A 44 -31.52 -4.49 -10.50
N TYR A 45 -31.66 -5.75 -10.90
CA TYR A 45 -31.53 -6.91 -10.00
C TYR A 45 -30.19 -6.94 -9.23
N GLY A 46 -29.11 -6.46 -9.85
CA GLY A 46 -27.80 -6.40 -9.20
C GLY A 46 -27.76 -5.33 -8.11
N ARG A 47 -28.27 -4.14 -8.40
CA ARG A 47 -28.34 -3.05 -7.41
C ARG A 47 -29.33 -3.34 -6.29
N GLU A 48 -30.44 -4.03 -6.57
CA GLU A 48 -31.41 -4.44 -5.54
C GLU A 48 -30.75 -5.37 -4.52
N ARG A 49 -29.93 -6.33 -4.96
CA ARG A 49 -29.15 -7.18 -4.05
C ARG A 49 -28.16 -6.40 -3.21
N ILE A 50 -27.47 -5.42 -3.81
CA ILE A 50 -26.56 -4.52 -3.08
C ILE A 50 -27.35 -3.69 -2.04
N ALA A 51 -28.57 -3.24 -2.36
CA ALA A 51 -29.42 -2.49 -1.45
C ALA A 51 -29.79 -3.30 -0.20
N VAL A 52 -30.15 -4.57 -0.38
CA VAL A 52 -30.43 -5.48 0.73
C VAL A 52 -29.17 -5.72 1.58
N ALA A 53 -28.02 -5.95 0.93
CA ALA A 53 -26.74 -6.09 1.62
C ALA A 53 -26.35 -4.82 2.40
N TYR A 54 -26.58 -3.63 1.82
CA TYR A 54 -26.30 -2.34 2.45
C TYR A 54 -27.14 -2.15 3.72
N ARG A 55 -28.45 -2.45 3.67
CA ARG A 55 -29.32 -2.37 4.84
C ARG A 55 -28.85 -3.29 5.97
N GLU A 56 -28.58 -4.55 5.67
CA GLU A 56 -28.07 -5.51 6.65
C GLU A 56 -26.70 -5.12 7.21
N TYR A 57 -25.84 -4.53 6.38
CA TYR A 57 -24.54 -4.04 6.79
C TYR A 57 -24.66 -2.89 7.79
N GLN A 58 -25.47 -1.87 7.50
CA GLN A 58 -25.70 -0.77 8.45
C GLN A 58 -26.38 -1.25 9.75
N GLN A 59 -27.31 -2.20 9.67
CA GLN A 59 -27.93 -2.78 10.87
C GLN A 59 -26.92 -3.53 11.74
N THR A 60 -26.02 -4.30 11.11
CA THR A 60 -24.97 -5.05 11.81
C THR A 60 -23.95 -4.11 12.46
N LEU A 61 -23.54 -3.05 11.77
CA LEU A 61 -22.67 -2.01 12.35
C LEU A 61 -23.34 -1.36 13.56
N LYS A 62 -24.61 -0.98 13.43
CA LYS A 62 -25.39 -0.36 14.50
C LYS A 62 -25.56 -1.28 15.71
N SER A 63 -25.86 -2.57 15.53
CA SER A 63 -25.99 -3.52 16.64
C SER A 63 -24.68 -3.74 17.39
N ASN A 64 -23.56 -3.58 16.70
CA ASN A 64 -22.23 -3.70 17.28
C ASN A 64 -21.67 -2.37 17.82
N ASN A 65 -22.44 -1.29 17.76
CA ASN A 65 -21.99 0.07 18.09
C ASN A 65 -20.69 0.45 17.36
N ALA A 66 -20.59 0.04 16.09
CA ALA A 66 -19.43 0.27 15.23
C ALA A 66 -19.78 1.26 14.12
N LEU A 67 -18.76 1.96 13.61
CA LEU A 67 -18.82 2.86 12.47
C LEU A 67 -17.66 2.50 11.53
N ASP A 68 -17.90 2.55 10.22
CA ASP A 68 -16.81 2.58 9.24
C ASP A 68 -16.36 4.02 8.94
N PHE A 69 -15.34 4.18 8.09
CA PHE A 69 -14.76 5.49 7.78
C PHE A 69 -15.78 6.47 7.21
N ASP A 70 -16.63 6.01 6.30
CA ASP A 70 -17.63 6.85 5.64
C ASP A 70 -18.72 7.28 6.63
N ASP A 71 -19.11 6.38 7.55
CA ASP A 71 -20.07 6.68 8.61
C ASP A 71 -19.61 7.84 9.51
N LEU A 72 -18.31 8.06 9.70
CA LEU A 72 -17.81 9.18 10.52
C LEU A 72 -18.34 10.53 10.02
N ILE A 73 -18.42 10.70 8.70
CA ILE A 73 -18.90 11.93 8.07
C ILE A 73 -20.43 11.90 7.98
N VAL A 74 -20.99 10.80 7.44
CA VAL A 74 -22.45 10.67 7.25
C VAL A 74 -23.20 10.83 8.57
N LYS A 75 -22.77 10.16 9.64
CA LYS A 75 -23.42 10.25 10.95
C LYS A 75 -23.23 11.60 11.61
N THR A 76 -22.13 12.29 11.36
CA THR A 76 -21.96 13.68 11.82
C THR A 76 -22.94 14.62 11.12
N VAL A 77 -23.14 14.45 9.80
CA VAL A 77 -24.14 15.22 9.05
C VAL A 77 -25.56 14.90 9.53
N GLU A 78 -25.90 13.62 9.73
CA GLU A 78 -27.20 13.21 10.31
C GLU A 78 -27.42 13.82 11.70
N LEU A 79 -26.39 13.82 12.55
CA LEU A 79 -26.45 14.40 13.89
C LEU A 79 -26.72 15.91 13.82
N PHE A 80 -25.99 16.64 13.00
CA PHE A 80 -26.18 18.09 12.84
C PHE A 80 -27.55 18.46 12.27
N LYS A 81 -28.11 17.62 11.38
CA LYS A 81 -29.47 17.82 10.85
C LYS A 81 -30.56 17.51 11.88
N SER A 82 -30.37 16.49 12.72
CA SER A 82 -31.37 16.04 13.70
C SER A 82 -31.31 16.78 15.04
N ARG A 83 -30.13 17.30 15.41
CA ARG A 83 -29.86 17.97 16.70
C ARG A 83 -29.22 19.34 16.46
N PRO A 84 -30.02 20.37 16.14
CA PRO A 84 -29.50 21.72 15.84
C PRO A 84 -28.68 22.33 16.97
N GLU A 85 -28.95 21.96 18.23
CA GLU A 85 -28.21 22.44 19.40
C GLU A 85 -26.74 22.00 19.39
N VAL A 86 -26.47 20.79 18.85
CA VAL A 86 -25.11 20.28 18.71
C VAL A 86 -24.39 21.04 17.59
N LEU A 87 -25.05 21.22 16.44
CA LEU A 87 -24.52 21.99 15.32
C LEU A 87 -24.19 23.43 15.76
N GLU A 88 -25.08 24.08 16.51
CA GLU A 88 -24.88 25.44 16.98
C GLU A 88 -23.62 25.56 17.85
N ASN A 89 -23.34 24.58 18.71
CA ASN A 89 -22.11 24.57 19.51
C ASN A 89 -20.85 24.59 18.62
N TYR A 90 -20.83 23.80 17.54
CA TYR A 90 -19.71 23.78 16.60
C TYR A 90 -19.65 25.04 15.75
N GLN A 91 -20.78 25.59 15.32
CA GLN A 91 -20.84 26.85 14.57
C GLN A 91 -20.30 28.02 15.42
N GLU A 92 -20.60 28.06 16.72
CA GLU A 92 -20.04 29.07 17.63
C GLU A 92 -18.53 28.94 17.81
N ARG A 93 -18.03 27.70 17.83
CA ARG A 93 -16.60 27.41 17.95
C ARG A 93 -15.85 27.74 16.66
N PHE A 94 -16.41 27.39 15.50
CA PHE A 94 -15.76 27.51 14.20
C PHE A 94 -16.28 28.72 13.43
N ARG A 95 -15.83 29.91 13.85
CA ARG A 95 -16.23 31.19 13.23
C ARG A 95 -15.58 31.45 11.88
N TYR A 96 -14.41 30.87 11.63
CA TYR A 96 -13.66 30.96 10.38
C TYR A 96 -13.22 29.56 10.00
N ILE A 97 -13.52 29.14 8.77
CA ILE A 97 -13.29 27.79 8.29
C ILE A 97 -12.41 27.88 7.05
N MET A 98 -11.35 27.08 7.03
CA MET A 98 -10.46 26.94 5.89
C MET A 98 -10.45 25.49 5.45
N VAL A 99 -10.67 25.24 4.17
CA VAL A 99 -10.63 23.89 3.58
C VAL A 99 -9.65 23.91 2.41
N ASP A 100 -8.61 23.09 2.50
CA ASP A 100 -7.64 22.89 1.42
C ASP A 100 -8.05 21.68 0.55
N GLU A 101 -7.46 21.57 -0.64
CA GLU A 101 -7.73 20.48 -1.60
C GLU A 101 -9.22 20.26 -1.91
N TYR A 102 -9.97 21.36 -1.99
CA TYR A 102 -11.43 21.35 -2.06
C TYR A 102 -12.00 20.63 -3.30
N GLN A 103 -11.23 20.53 -4.37
CA GLN A 103 -11.60 19.81 -5.59
C GLN A 103 -11.77 18.30 -5.38
N ASP A 104 -11.15 17.72 -4.34
CA ASP A 104 -11.24 16.28 -4.04
C ASP A 104 -12.39 15.95 -3.07
N THR A 105 -13.19 16.94 -2.69
CA THR A 105 -14.28 16.72 -1.72
C THR A 105 -15.42 15.92 -2.33
N ASN A 106 -15.98 14.99 -1.55
CA ASN A 106 -17.23 14.29 -1.90
C ASN A 106 -18.47 15.09 -1.43
N THR A 107 -19.67 14.64 -1.80
CA THR A 107 -20.93 15.31 -1.46
C THR A 107 -21.17 15.36 0.06
N ALA A 108 -20.82 14.31 0.79
CA ALA A 108 -20.95 14.26 2.24
C ALA A 108 -20.06 15.29 2.96
N GLN A 109 -18.80 15.42 2.53
CA GLN A 109 -17.85 16.42 3.02
C GLN A 109 -18.31 17.84 2.70
N PHE A 110 -18.78 18.06 1.48
CA PHE A 110 -19.37 19.34 1.07
C PHE A 110 -20.54 19.72 2.00
N GLU A 111 -21.48 18.81 2.24
CA GLU A 111 -22.64 19.08 3.09
C GLU A 111 -22.23 19.35 4.54
N LEU A 112 -21.25 18.61 5.06
CA LEU A 112 -20.70 18.84 6.40
C LEU A 112 -20.15 20.26 6.53
N VAL A 113 -19.27 20.67 5.60
CA VAL A 113 -18.68 22.01 5.57
C VAL A 113 -19.77 23.08 5.43
N ARG A 114 -20.75 22.84 4.55
CA ARG A 114 -21.88 23.75 4.34
C ARG A 114 -22.69 23.97 5.62
N LEU A 115 -22.99 22.92 6.37
CA LEU A 115 -23.73 23.02 7.63
C LEU A 115 -22.95 23.83 8.69
N ILE A 116 -21.66 23.58 8.86
CA ILE A 116 -20.84 24.30 9.84
C ILE A 116 -20.65 25.78 9.41
N ALA A 117 -20.45 26.04 8.12
CA ALA A 117 -20.26 27.39 7.61
C ALA A 117 -21.56 28.23 7.58
N ALA A 118 -22.74 27.61 7.66
CA ALA A 118 -24.02 28.29 7.40
C ALA A 118 -24.31 29.50 8.31
N LYS A 119 -23.84 29.48 9.58
CA LYS A 119 -24.13 30.56 10.55
C LYS A 119 -23.38 31.85 10.27
N TYR A 120 -22.06 31.76 10.11
CA TYR A 120 -21.17 32.94 9.97
C TYR A 120 -20.73 33.20 8.53
N ARG A 121 -20.78 32.18 7.66
CA ARG A 121 -20.39 32.24 6.23
C ARG A 121 -18.95 32.71 5.97
N ASN A 122 -18.07 32.64 6.97
CA ASN A 122 -16.63 32.89 6.82
C ASN A 122 -15.90 31.61 6.40
N LEU A 123 -16.22 31.12 5.20
CA LEU A 123 -15.61 29.94 4.61
C LEU A 123 -14.61 30.35 3.54
N CYS A 124 -13.36 29.91 3.68
CA CYS A 124 -12.34 30.01 2.65
C CYS A 124 -12.01 28.61 2.16
N VAL A 125 -12.22 28.35 0.87
CA VAL A 125 -11.83 27.09 0.23
C VAL A 125 -10.69 27.35 -0.75
N VAL A 126 -9.73 26.44 -0.77
CA VAL A 126 -8.60 26.45 -1.70
C VAL A 126 -8.64 25.14 -2.46
N GLY A 127 -8.44 25.21 -3.78
CA GLY A 127 -8.40 24.03 -4.62
C GLY A 127 -8.11 24.36 -6.07
N ASP A 128 -7.72 23.33 -6.81
CA ASP A 128 -7.38 23.39 -8.22
C ASP A 128 -8.21 22.34 -8.98
N ASP A 129 -9.16 22.79 -9.80
CA ASP A 129 -10.03 21.94 -10.61
C ASP A 129 -9.27 21.01 -11.58
N ASP A 130 -8.10 21.43 -12.08
CA ASP A 130 -7.26 20.62 -12.97
C ASP A 130 -6.50 19.51 -12.21
N GLN A 131 -6.47 19.56 -10.87
CA GLN A 131 -5.79 18.59 -10.02
C GLN A 131 -6.76 17.64 -9.28
N SER A 132 -8.01 17.55 -9.72
CA SER A 132 -9.00 16.60 -9.20
C SER A 132 -8.74 15.20 -9.77
N ILE A 133 -7.95 14.38 -9.06
CA ILE A 133 -7.58 13.02 -9.48
C ILE A 133 -8.30 11.92 -8.70
N TYR A 134 -9.08 12.25 -7.67
CA TYR A 134 -9.75 11.28 -6.79
C TYR A 134 -11.23 11.01 -7.14
N LYS A 135 -11.66 11.26 -8.39
CA LYS A 135 -13.03 10.97 -8.84
C LYS A 135 -13.46 9.51 -8.60
N PHE A 136 -12.52 8.57 -8.68
CA PHE A 136 -12.77 7.14 -8.41
C PHE A 136 -13.07 6.85 -6.92
N ARG A 137 -12.74 7.77 -6.01
CA ARG A 137 -13.09 7.74 -4.57
C ARG A 137 -14.29 8.64 -4.23
N GLY A 138 -15.12 9.02 -5.22
CA GLY A 138 -16.32 9.81 -4.96
C GLY A 138 -16.10 11.33 -4.91
N ALA A 139 -14.89 11.83 -5.22
CA ALA A 139 -14.67 13.27 -5.35
C ALA A 139 -15.59 13.87 -6.43
N ASN A 140 -16.25 14.98 -6.10
CA ASN A 140 -17.17 15.66 -6.97
C ASN A 140 -16.64 17.04 -7.36
N ILE A 141 -16.07 17.13 -8.57
CA ILE A 141 -15.51 18.39 -9.11
C ILE A 141 -16.55 19.52 -9.19
N SER A 142 -17.84 19.19 -9.27
CA SER A 142 -18.91 20.20 -9.22
C SER A 142 -18.89 21.00 -7.92
N ASN A 143 -18.38 20.45 -6.81
CA ASN A 143 -18.29 21.18 -5.54
C ASN A 143 -17.48 22.47 -5.65
N ILE A 144 -16.34 22.44 -6.35
CA ILE A 144 -15.49 23.62 -6.55
C ILE A 144 -15.99 24.50 -7.71
N LEU A 145 -16.52 23.89 -8.77
CA LEU A 145 -17.05 24.64 -9.93
C LEU A 145 -18.30 25.44 -9.56
N ASP A 146 -19.20 24.83 -8.78
CA ASP A 146 -20.49 25.41 -8.38
C ASP A 146 -20.42 26.19 -7.06
N PHE A 147 -19.23 26.40 -6.49
CA PHE A 147 -19.07 27.13 -5.23
C PHE A 147 -19.74 28.52 -5.27
N GLU A 148 -19.60 29.24 -6.37
CA GLU A 148 -20.21 30.56 -6.61
C GLU A 148 -21.75 30.49 -6.75
N LYS A 149 -22.29 29.34 -7.15
CA LYS A 149 -23.76 29.12 -7.22
C LYS A 149 -24.34 28.93 -5.83
N VAL A 150 -23.60 28.26 -4.93
CA VAL A 150 -24.01 27.97 -3.55
C VAL A 150 -23.79 29.20 -2.65
N PHE A 151 -22.60 29.80 -2.71
CA PHE A 151 -22.21 30.98 -1.95
C PHE A 151 -22.13 32.19 -2.88
N LYS A 152 -23.27 32.85 -3.11
CA LYS A 152 -23.39 33.97 -4.07
C LYS A 152 -22.52 35.19 -3.74
N GLU A 153 -22.16 35.36 -2.47
CA GLU A 153 -21.26 36.41 -1.97
C GLU A 153 -19.77 36.03 -2.04
N ALA A 154 -19.43 34.85 -2.58
CA ALA A 154 -18.06 34.38 -2.65
C ALA A 154 -17.19 35.31 -3.49
N LYS A 155 -16.00 35.63 -2.96
CA LYS A 155 -14.95 36.32 -3.70
C LYS A 155 -13.98 35.29 -4.26
N VAL A 156 -13.85 35.22 -5.58
CA VAL A 156 -12.89 34.34 -6.25
C VAL A 156 -11.57 35.07 -6.44
N ILE A 157 -10.47 34.43 -6.02
CA ILE A 157 -9.10 34.90 -6.24
C ILE A 157 -8.37 33.80 -7.02
N LYS A 158 -7.82 34.14 -8.18
CA LYS A 158 -7.00 33.23 -8.98
C LYS A 158 -5.53 33.50 -8.71
N LEU A 159 -4.79 32.45 -8.34
CA LEU A 159 -3.34 32.50 -8.16
C LEU A 159 -2.66 31.88 -9.38
N GLU A 160 -2.29 32.72 -10.35
CA GLU A 160 -1.77 32.27 -11.64
C GLU A 160 -0.23 32.24 -11.70
N GLN A 161 0.44 32.89 -10.75
CA GLN A 161 1.90 32.85 -10.65
C GLN A 161 2.36 31.56 -9.98
N ASN A 162 3.07 30.73 -10.72
CA ASN A 162 3.69 29.51 -10.22
C ASN A 162 5.12 29.79 -9.74
N TYR A 163 5.40 29.41 -8.49
CA TYR A 163 6.71 29.59 -7.85
C TYR A 163 7.52 28.28 -7.78
N ARG A 164 7.01 27.17 -8.35
CA ARG A 164 7.62 25.84 -8.28
C ARG A 164 8.45 25.56 -9.54
N SER A 165 7.83 25.58 -10.69
CA SER A 165 8.37 25.10 -11.96
C SER A 165 8.93 26.21 -12.85
N THR A 166 9.70 25.82 -13.86
CA THR A 166 10.23 26.71 -14.91
C THR A 166 9.24 26.84 -16.08
N GLN A 167 9.43 27.84 -16.94
CA GLN A 167 8.45 28.16 -17.98
C GLN A 167 8.26 27.02 -18.98
N ASN A 168 9.33 26.28 -19.37
CA ASN A 168 9.19 25.14 -20.28
C ASN A 168 8.28 24.03 -19.71
N ILE A 169 8.34 23.78 -18.40
CA ILE A 169 7.48 22.80 -17.72
C ILE A 169 6.03 23.30 -17.69
N LEU A 170 5.83 24.57 -17.37
CA LEU A 170 4.48 25.17 -17.35
C LEU A 170 3.84 25.24 -18.73
N ASP A 171 4.61 25.56 -19.77
CA ASP A 171 4.12 25.59 -21.15
C ASP A 171 3.65 24.20 -21.60
N ALA A 172 4.40 23.15 -21.25
CA ALA A 172 4.00 21.77 -21.52
C ALA A 172 2.74 21.39 -20.71
N ALA A 173 2.69 21.71 -19.42
CA ALA A 173 1.51 21.45 -18.58
C ALA A 173 0.26 22.17 -19.11
N ASN A 174 0.37 23.47 -19.43
CA ASN A 174 -0.69 24.28 -20.02
C ASN A 174 -1.15 23.72 -21.40
N GLY A 175 -0.21 23.24 -22.22
CA GLY A 175 -0.49 22.63 -23.51
C GLY A 175 -1.19 21.27 -23.43
N VAL A 176 -0.98 20.51 -22.35
CA VAL A 176 -1.71 19.27 -22.10
C VAL A 176 -3.11 19.57 -21.56
N ILE A 177 -3.21 20.45 -20.56
CA ILE A 177 -4.46 20.67 -19.81
C ILE A 177 -5.51 21.48 -20.60
N CYS A 178 -5.13 22.20 -21.66
CA CYS A 178 -6.07 22.92 -22.51
C CYS A 178 -7.01 22.01 -23.32
N ASN A 179 -6.71 20.70 -23.40
CA ASN A 179 -7.55 19.72 -24.09
C ASN A 179 -8.79 19.30 -23.27
N ASN A 180 -8.90 19.70 -22.00
CA ASN A 180 -10.05 19.40 -21.14
C ASN A 180 -11.19 20.42 -21.32
N LEU A 181 -12.44 19.96 -21.42
CA LEU A 181 -13.61 20.80 -21.72
C LEU A 181 -14.26 21.46 -20.49
N GLU A 182 -14.32 20.77 -19.35
CA GLU A 182 -15.03 21.24 -18.14
C GLU A 182 -14.04 21.77 -17.10
N ARG A 183 -13.53 23.00 -17.31
CA ARG A 183 -12.58 23.66 -16.41
C ARG A 183 -12.78 25.17 -16.32
N LYS A 184 -12.27 25.79 -15.27
CA LYS A 184 -12.13 27.25 -15.20
C LYS A 184 -10.86 27.66 -15.94
N GLU A 185 -10.99 28.54 -16.93
CA GLU A 185 -9.81 29.07 -17.64
C GLU A 185 -8.86 29.77 -16.68
N LYS A 186 -7.60 29.32 -16.72
CA LYS A 186 -6.45 29.90 -16.02
C LYS A 186 -5.18 29.58 -16.81
N ALA A 187 -4.24 30.50 -16.79
CA ALA A 187 -2.95 30.35 -17.44
C ALA A 187 -1.84 30.52 -16.40
N LEU A 188 -1.17 29.43 -16.05
CA LEU A 188 -0.07 29.47 -15.10
C LEU A 188 1.19 30.05 -15.75
N TRP A 189 1.85 30.98 -15.07
CA TRP A 189 3.10 31.62 -15.53
C TRP A 189 4.16 31.66 -14.42
N THR A 190 5.45 31.79 -14.77
CA THR A 190 6.54 31.85 -13.77
C THR A 190 7.56 32.94 -14.09
N CYS A 191 8.23 33.44 -13.05
CA CYS A 191 9.37 34.35 -13.16
C CYS A 191 10.74 33.65 -13.02
N LYS A 192 10.79 32.31 -12.94
CA LYS A 192 12.04 31.53 -12.84
C LYS A 192 12.84 31.41 -14.16
N GLY A 193 12.28 31.93 -15.26
CA GLY A 193 12.84 31.76 -16.61
C GLY A 193 12.49 30.41 -17.24
N SER A 194 13.06 30.15 -18.43
CA SER A 194 12.71 28.98 -19.25
C SER A 194 13.09 27.64 -18.64
N GLY A 195 14.27 27.56 -18.01
CA GLY A 195 14.83 26.30 -17.51
C GLY A 195 15.27 25.34 -18.62
N ASN A 196 15.56 24.11 -18.24
CA ASN A 196 15.93 23.04 -19.18
C ASN A 196 14.75 22.60 -20.04
N LYS A 197 15.03 21.99 -21.19
CA LYS A 197 13.99 21.37 -22.03
C LYS A 197 13.53 20.06 -21.40
N ILE A 198 12.27 19.70 -21.64
CA ILE A 198 11.73 18.39 -21.27
C ILE A 198 12.34 17.36 -22.23
N HIS A 199 12.92 16.31 -21.68
CA HIS A 199 13.48 15.21 -22.44
C HIS A 199 12.44 14.10 -22.60
N PHE A 200 12.28 13.60 -23.82
CA PHE A 200 11.44 12.46 -24.14
C PHE A 200 12.28 11.42 -24.87
N ARG A 201 12.24 10.17 -24.41
CA ARG A 201 13.00 9.08 -25.00
C ARG A 201 12.14 7.80 -25.00
N PRO A 202 11.86 7.22 -26.17
CA PRO A 202 11.24 5.91 -26.25
C PRO A 202 12.28 4.80 -26.01
N PHE A 203 11.81 3.69 -25.45
CA PHE A 203 12.58 2.46 -25.23
C PHE A 203 11.81 1.28 -25.80
N ASP A 204 12.51 0.25 -26.24
CA ASP A 204 11.88 -0.94 -26.83
C ASP A 204 11.36 -1.89 -25.73
N THR A 205 11.96 -1.85 -24.54
CA THR A 205 11.57 -2.66 -23.38
C THR A 205 11.53 -1.85 -22.09
N ALA A 206 10.73 -2.31 -21.12
CA ALA A 206 10.69 -1.71 -19.77
C ALA A 206 12.03 -1.87 -19.02
N PHE A 207 12.80 -2.90 -19.35
CA PHE A 207 14.14 -3.13 -18.80
C PHE A 207 15.12 -2.05 -19.25
N GLU A 208 15.13 -1.71 -20.54
CA GLU A 208 15.95 -0.61 -21.07
C GLU A 208 15.57 0.75 -20.48
N GLU A 209 14.27 0.99 -20.25
CA GLU A 209 13.78 2.20 -19.58
C GLU A 209 14.33 2.29 -18.14
N ALA A 210 14.21 1.22 -17.36
CA ALA A 210 14.68 1.17 -15.98
C ALA A 210 16.21 1.29 -15.88
N GLU A 211 16.95 0.61 -16.76
CA GLU A 211 18.40 0.72 -16.85
C GLU A 211 18.83 2.16 -17.17
N TYR A 212 18.16 2.81 -18.13
CA TYR A 212 18.46 4.20 -18.46
C TYR A 212 18.19 5.15 -17.31
N ILE A 213 17.05 5.00 -16.60
CA ILE A 213 16.70 5.85 -15.45
C ILE A 213 17.75 5.70 -14.34
N ALA A 214 18.11 4.47 -13.98
CA ALA A 214 19.14 4.19 -12.98
C ALA A 214 20.49 4.79 -13.38
N PHE A 215 20.90 4.60 -14.65
CA PHE A 215 22.12 5.17 -15.19
C PHE A 215 22.13 6.70 -15.14
N ASP A 216 21.03 7.36 -15.51
CA ASP A 216 20.92 8.82 -15.55
C ASP A 216 20.99 9.43 -14.14
N ILE A 217 20.29 8.85 -13.17
CA ILE A 217 20.36 9.25 -11.76
C ILE A 217 21.78 9.10 -11.23
N ARG A 218 22.40 7.93 -11.46
CA ARG A 218 23.79 7.66 -11.03
C ARG A 218 24.78 8.62 -11.68
N LYS A 219 24.59 8.93 -12.97
CA LYS A 219 25.41 9.91 -13.69
C LYS A 219 25.27 11.29 -13.07
N LYS A 220 24.05 11.75 -12.78
CA LYS A 220 23.82 13.06 -12.14
C LYS A 220 24.50 13.17 -10.78
N LYS A 221 24.43 12.11 -9.97
CA LYS A 221 25.13 12.02 -8.68
C LYS A 221 26.65 12.05 -8.85
N ARG A 222 27.19 11.27 -9.79
CA ARG A 222 28.63 11.22 -10.07
C ARG A 222 29.16 12.57 -10.56
N ASP A 223 28.38 13.25 -11.40
CA ASP A 223 28.74 14.55 -11.96
C ASP A 223 28.45 15.71 -10.96
N ASN A 224 27.99 15.41 -9.73
CA ASN A 224 27.58 16.37 -8.68
C ASN A 224 26.55 17.40 -9.16
N THR A 225 25.65 16.98 -10.05
CA THR A 225 24.59 17.83 -10.60
C THR A 225 23.27 17.70 -9.84
N ALA A 226 23.04 16.57 -9.18
CA ALA A 226 21.89 16.32 -8.31
C ALA A 226 22.22 15.27 -7.25
N ASP A 227 21.56 15.38 -6.10
CA ASP A 227 21.54 14.36 -5.07
C ASP A 227 20.42 13.33 -5.30
N TYR A 228 20.50 12.15 -4.68
CA TYR A 228 19.45 11.12 -4.78
C TYR A 228 18.11 11.63 -4.22
N GLY A 229 18.15 12.35 -3.09
CA GLY A 229 16.97 12.96 -2.44
C GLY A 229 16.28 14.03 -3.27
N GLU A 230 16.93 14.54 -4.31
CA GLU A 230 16.36 15.55 -5.22
C GLU A 230 15.62 14.92 -6.41
N CYS A 231 15.73 13.59 -6.56
CA CYS A 231 15.17 12.81 -7.66
C CYS A 231 13.95 12.01 -7.21
N ALA A 232 12.90 12.04 -8.04
CA ALA A 232 11.74 11.15 -7.90
C ALA A 232 11.40 10.51 -9.24
N VAL A 233 10.87 9.28 -9.20
CA VAL A 233 10.39 8.54 -10.36
C VAL A 233 8.90 8.29 -10.19
N LEU A 234 8.11 8.83 -11.12
CA LEU A 234 6.65 8.74 -11.08
C LEU A 234 6.13 7.72 -12.07
N TYR A 235 5.26 6.84 -11.60
CA TYR A 235 4.59 5.82 -12.43
C TYR A 235 3.08 5.80 -12.24
N ARG A 236 2.36 5.10 -13.12
CA ARG A 236 0.90 5.07 -13.11
C ARG A 236 0.34 4.03 -12.15
N THR A 237 0.98 2.87 -12.04
CA THR A 237 0.58 1.75 -11.18
C THR A 237 1.75 1.21 -10.38
N ASN A 238 1.50 0.69 -9.18
CA ASN A 238 2.54 0.14 -8.31
C ASN A 238 3.29 -1.05 -8.94
N ALA A 239 2.67 -1.78 -9.88
CA ALA A 239 3.35 -2.88 -10.58
C ALA A 239 4.59 -2.41 -11.37
N GLN A 240 4.63 -1.14 -11.78
CA GLN A 240 5.78 -0.56 -12.50
C GLN A 240 7.00 -0.29 -11.61
N SER A 241 6.84 -0.21 -10.29
CA SER A 241 7.96 0.07 -9.39
C SER A 241 8.98 -1.05 -9.40
N ARG A 242 8.53 -2.30 -9.54
CA ARG A 242 9.32 -3.51 -9.35
C ARG A 242 10.60 -3.56 -10.19
N ILE A 243 10.48 -3.29 -11.50
CA ILE A 243 11.63 -3.30 -12.40
C ILE A 243 12.62 -2.17 -12.07
N LEU A 244 12.11 -1.01 -11.64
CA LEU A 244 12.95 0.11 -11.20
C LEU A 244 13.68 -0.23 -9.90
N GLU A 245 12.99 -0.85 -8.94
CA GLU A 245 13.56 -1.32 -7.67
C GLU A 245 14.72 -2.30 -7.94
N GLU A 246 14.54 -3.28 -8.82
CA GLU A 246 15.60 -4.24 -9.19
C GLU A 246 16.85 -3.58 -9.76
N HIS A 247 16.67 -2.64 -10.69
CA HIS A 247 17.80 -1.91 -11.25
C HIS A 247 18.47 -0.98 -10.23
N PHE A 248 17.71 -0.33 -9.36
CA PHE A 248 18.27 0.54 -8.32
C PHE A 248 19.09 -0.26 -7.31
N VAL A 249 18.57 -1.42 -6.91
CA VAL A 249 19.29 -2.38 -6.08
C VAL A 249 20.60 -2.79 -6.73
N ARG A 250 20.55 -3.26 -7.99
CA ARG A 250 21.73 -3.71 -8.74
C ARG A 250 22.80 -2.63 -8.89
N GLU A 251 22.38 -1.39 -9.08
CA GLU A 251 23.26 -0.23 -9.26
C GLU A 251 23.68 0.44 -7.94
N GLY A 252 23.21 -0.06 -6.79
CA GLY A 252 23.50 0.50 -5.47
C GLY A 252 22.91 1.90 -5.24
N ILE A 253 21.77 2.19 -5.88
CA ILE A 253 21.03 3.46 -5.74
C ILE A 253 20.05 3.32 -4.57
N PRO A 254 20.19 4.15 -3.51
CA PRO A 254 19.27 4.11 -2.38
C PRO A 254 17.92 4.72 -2.77
N TYR A 255 16.82 4.06 -2.41
CA TYR A 255 15.47 4.47 -2.79
C TYR A 255 14.44 4.21 -1.70
N ASP A 256 13.32 4.94 -1.76
CA ASP A 256 12.15 4.71 -0.93
C ASP A 256 10.89 4.61 -1.79
N LEU A 257 9.99 3.70 -1.42
CA LEU A 257 8.74 3.47 -2.11
C LEU A 257 7.54 4.06 -1.33
N VAL A 258 6.86 5.05 -1.90
CA VAL A 258 5.74 5.74 -1.26
C VAL A 258 4.41 5.06 -1.59
N GLY A 259 3.75 4.53 -0.56
CA GLY A 259 2.41 3.92 -0.68
C GLY A 259 2.41 2.42 -1.00
N GLY A 260 3.53 1.73 -0.75
CA GLY A 260 3.63 0.28 -0.79
C GLY A 260 4.64 -0.24 0.23
N THR A 261 4.63 -1.54 0.49
CA THR A 261 5.63 -2.20 1.32
C THR A 261 6.79 -2.67 0.45
N ASN A 262 8.01 -2.24 0.78
CA ASN A 262 9.26 -2.71 0.17
C ASN A 262 9.23 -4.24 0.00
N PHE A 263 9.66 -4.74 -1.16
CA PHE A 263 9.65 -6.17 -1.51
C PHE A 263 10.16 -7.09 -0.39
N TYR A 264 11.35 -6.84 0.17
CA TYR A 264 11.93 -7.68 1.23
C TYR A 264 11.29 -7.48 2.61
N SER A 265 10.49 -6.41 2.77
CA SER A 265 9.76 -6.14 4.00
C SER A 265 8.46 -6.93 4.12
N ARG A 266 7.97 -7.49 3.01
CA ARG A 266 6.69 -8.23 2.91
C ARG A 266 6.72 -9.52 3.73
N ARG A 267 5.55 -9.94 4.21
CA ARG A 267 5.43 -11.01 5.21
C ARG A 267 5.89 -12.35 4.66
N GLU A 268 5.40 -12.72 3.49
CA GLU A 268 5.71 -13.94 2.75
C GLU A 268 7.19 -14.00 2.35
N ILE A 269 7.76 -12.88 1.91
CA ILE A 269 9.19 -12.80 1.57
C ILE A 269 10.04 -13.01 2.83
N LYS A 270 9.71 -12.35 3.94
CA LYS A 270 10.38 -12.57 5.23
C LYS A 270 10.25 -14.00 5.74
N ASP A 271 9.12 -14.66 5.50
CA ASP A 271 8.93 -16.07 5.89
C ASP A 271 9.86 -16.97 5.07
N MET A 272 9.93 -16.80 3.75
CA MET A 272 10.83 -17.56 2.87
C MET A 272 12.31 -17.30 3.23
N LEU A 273 12.70 -16.05 3.44
CA LEU A 273 14.05 -15.71 3.87
C LEU A 273 14.39 -16.29 5.25
N ALA A 274 13.43 -16.35 6.17
CA ALA A 274 13.65 -16.98 7.47
C ALA A 274 13.84 -18.50 7.36
N TYR A 275 13.17 -19.17 6.41
CA TYR A 275 13.46 -20.55 6.06
C TYR A 275 14.90 -20.71 5.55
N LEU A 276 15.28 -19.91 4.55
CA LEU A 276 16.63 -19.94 3.98
C LEU A 276 17.71 -19.70 5.04
N LYS A 277 17.56 -18.68 5.89
CA LYS A 277 18.50 -18.39 7.01
C LYS A 277 18.60 -19.53 8.03
N THR A 278 17.45 -20.15 8.34
CA THR A 278 17.42 -21.29 9.27
C THR A 278 18.14 -22.51 8.67
N ILE A 279 18.00 -22.71 7.37
CA ILE A 279 18.67 -23.78 6.64
C ILE A 279 20.18 -23.51 6.58
N ASP A 280 20.59 -22.31 6.20
CA ASP A 280 22.01 -21.92 6.07
C ASP A 280 22.83 -22.19 7.34
N ASN A 281 22.45 -21.61 8.47
CA ASN A 281 23.19 -21.78 9.74
C ASN A 281 22.31 -22.01 10.97
N GLY A 282 21.04 -21.54 10.98
CA GLY A 282 20.09 -21.73 12.09
C GLY A 282 20.51 -21.12 13.42
N GLN A 283 21.48 -20.21 13.42
CA GLN A 283 21.87 -19.44 14.61
C GLN A 283 20.96 -18.21 14.82
N ASP A 284 20.20 -17.82 13.80
CA ASP A 284 19.21 -16.75 13.88
C ASP A 284 17.92 -17.23 14.58
N ASP A 285 17.89 -17.10 15.90
CA ASP A 285 16.73 -17.44 16.74
C ASP A 285 15.44 -16.74 16.30
N LEU A 286 15.53 -15.51 15.75
CA LEU A 286 14.36 -14.75 15.31
C LEU A 286 13.78 -15.38 14.04
N ALA A 287 14.64 -15.77 13.09
CA ALA A 287 14.23 -16.49 11.89
C ALA A 287 13.53 -17.82 12.26
N VAL A 288 14.12 -18.62 13.15
CA VAL A 288 13.55 -19.91 13.56
C VAL A 288 12.19 -19.75 14.23
N LYS A 289 12.06 -18.80 15.17
CA LYS A 289 10.78 -18.50 15.86
C LYS A 289 9.70 -17.99 14.91
N ARG A 290 10.09 -17.30 13.84
CA ARG A 290 9.15 -16.81 12.82
C ARG A 290 8.49 -17.96 12.06
N ILE A 291 9.27 -18.95 11.63
CA ILE A 291 8.79 -20.02 10.73
C ILE A 291 8.30 -21.28 11.44
N ILE A 292 8.64 -21.47 12.72
CA ILE A 292 8.33 -22.73 13.43
C ILE A 292 6.85 -23.11 13.38
N ASN A 293 5.95 -22.12 13.40
CA ASN A 293 4.51 -22.33 13.35
C ASN A 293 3.85 -21.73 12.09
N ILE A 294 4.62 -21.50 11.03
CA ILE A 294 4.14 -21.06 9.71
C ILE A 294 4.67 -22.04 8.65
N PRO A 295 3.84 -22.82 7.96
CA PRO A 295 2.42 -23.08 8.20
C PRO A 295 2.04 -23.58 9.60
N LYS A 296 0.75 -23.49 9.97
CA LYS A 296 0.29 -23.86 11.33
C LYS A 296 0.63 -25.33 11.67
N ARG A 297 1.52 -25.53 12.65
CA ARG A 297 1.95 -26.85 13.16
C ARG A 297 1.41 -27.19 14.54
N GLY A 298 0.60 -26.31 15.12
CA GLY A 298 0.01 -26.51 16.45
C GLY A 298 1.05 -26.48 17.58
N ILE A 299 2.13 -25.71 17.38
CA ILE A 299 3.18 -25.43 18.36
C ILE A 299 2.82 -24.12 19.08
N GLY A 300 2.46 -24.20 20.36
CA GLY A 300 2.02 -23.05 21.15
C GLY A 300 3.18 -22.26 21.79
N GLY A 301 2.92 -21.01 22.17
CA GLY A 301 3.91 -20.11 22.78
C GLY A 301 4.59 -20.67 24.04
N ALA A 302 3.84 -21.33 24.93
CA ALA A 302 4.38 -21.96 26.13
C ALA A 302 5.38 -23.10 25.85
N THR A 303 5.28 -23.74 24.68
CA THR A 303 6.27 -24.75 24.24
C THR A 303 7.55 -24.04 23.80
N LEU A 304 7.43 -22.93 23.05
CA LEU A 304 8.57 -22.14 22.58
C LEU A 304 9.34 -21.51 23.75
N GLU A 305 8.65 -21.00 24.77
CA GLU A 305 9.29 -20.47 25.98
C GLU A 305 10.13 -21.52 26.71
N LYS A 306 9.62 -22.75 26.83
CA LYS A 306 10.37 -23.84 27.48
C LYS A 306 11.62 -24.23 26.70
N VAL A 307 11.56 -24.22 25.37
CA VAL A 307 12.72 -24.43 24.51
C VAL A 307 13.73 -23.28 24.69
N GLN A 308 13.25 -22.03 24.76
CA GLN A 308 14.12 -20.87 24.98
C GLN A 308 14.85 -20.96 26.32
N VAL A 309 14.14 -21.28 27.41
CA VAL A 309 14.75 -21.43 28.74
C VAL A 309 15.84 -22.50 28.75
N TYR A 310 15.66 -23.60 28.00
CA TYR A 310 16.69 -24.62 27.85
C TYR A 310 17.87 -24.14 27.00
N ALA A 311 17.61 -23.45 25.88
CA ALA A 311 18.63 -22.86 25.02
C ALA A 311 19.53 -21.90 25.81
N ASP A 312 18.92 -21.00 26.60
CA ASP A 312 19.61 -20.03 27.44
C ASP A 312 20.43 -20.73 28.54
N ALA A 313 19.90 -21.78 29.15
CA ALA A 313 20.58 -22.53 30.21
C ALA A 313 21.81 -23.31 29.70
N MET A 314 21.75 -23.81 28.47
CA MET A 314 22.83 -24.58 27.85
C MET A 314 23.79 -23.72 27.00
N GLY A 315 23.45 -22.46 26.75
CA GLY A 315 24.25 -21.56 25.91
C GLY A 315 24.29 -21.98 24.44
N ILE A 316 23.21 -22.57 23.93
CA ILE A 316 23.07 -23.05 22.55
C ILE A 316 22.01 -22.25 21.79
N SER A 317 22.02 -22.32 20.45
CA SER A 317 20.99 -21.65 19.64
C SER A 317 19.60 -22.25 19.87
N PHE A 318 18.55 -21.50 19.57
CA PHE A 318 17.18 -22.01 19.67
C PHE A 318 16.96 -23.23 18.77
N PHE A 319 17.58 -23.28 17.59
CA PHE A 319 17.46 -24.45 16.70
C PHE A 319 18.17 -25.68 17.25
N ASP A 320 19.34 -25.52 17.88
CA ASP A 320 20.03 -26.64 18.54
C ASP A 320 19.22 -27.17 19.73
N ALA A 321 18.59 -26.27 20.49
CA ALA A 321 17.66 -26.66 21.55
C ALA A 321 16.44 -27.43 21.03
N LEU A 322 15.94 -27.11 19.82
CA LEU A 322 14.91 -27.91 19.16
C LEU A 322 15.41 -29.31 18.77
N CYS A 323 16.67 -29.43 18.32
CA CYS A 323 17.28 -30.73 18.02
C CYS A 323 17.42 -31.59 19.29
N GLU A 324 17.58 -30.95 20.44
CA GLU A 324 17.64 -31.62 21.75
C GLU A 324 16.29 -31.71 22.47
N ALA A 325 15.16 -31.53 21.76
CA ALA A 325 13.83 -31.49 22.38
C ALA A 325 13.51 -32.71 23.26
N GLU A 326 14.08 -33.88 22.98
CA GLU A 326 13.92 -35.09 23.81
C GLU A 326 14.58 -34.98 25.20
N LYS A 327 15.63 -34.17 25.34
CA LYS A 327 16.34 -33.92 26.60
C LYS A 327 15.60 -32.93 27.50
N ILE A 328 14.65 -32.16 26.94
CA ILE A 328 13.90 -31.14 27.66
C ILE A 328 12.70 -31.78 28.37
N THR A 329 12.93 -32.19 29.62
CA THR A 329 11.92 -32.87 30.47
C THR A 329 10.63 -32.08 30.68
N THR A 330 10.67 -30.75 30.55
CA THR A 330 9.53 -29.84 30.77
C THR A 330 8.55 -29.78 29.58
N LEU A 331 8.92 -30.29 28.39
CA LEU A 331 8.08 -30.23 27.19
C LEU A 331 6.93 -31.23 27.20
N GLY A 332 7.05 -32.35 27.94
CA GLY A 332 6.03 -33.40 28.00
C GLY A 332 5.60 -33.86 26.60
N ARG A 333 4.27 -33.98 26.37
CA ARG A 333 3.70 -34.42 25.07
C ARG A 333 3.90 -33.42 23.92
N SER A 334 4.34 -32.18 24.18
CA SER A 334 4.56 -31.18 23.13
C SER A 334 5.87 -31.40 22.37
N GLY A 335 6.83 -32.14 22.93
CA GLY A 335 8.12 -32.40 22.30
C GLY A 335 8.00 -33.18 20.99
N SER A 336 7.05 -34.12 20.90
CA SER A 336 6.82 -34.91 19.68
C SER A 336 6.31 -34.08 18.49
N LYS A 337 5.79 -32.87 18.74
CA LYS A 337 5.36 -31.94 17.68
C LYS A 337 6.53 -31.14 17.08
N LEU A 338 7.68 -31.09 17.76
CA LEU A 338 8.87 -30.36 17.30
C LEU A 338 9.72 -31.22 16.34
N ALA A 339 9.75 -32.53 16.55
CA ALA A 339 10.55 -33.46 15.74
C ALA A 339 10.30 -33.36 14.21
N PRO A 340 9.03 -33.29 13.72
CA PRO A 340 8.78 -33.15 12.28
C PRO A 340 9.40 -31.87 11.68
N PHE A 341 9.36 -30.76 12.42
CA PHE A 341 9.95 -29.49 11.98
C PHE A 341 11.47 -29.59 11.91
N VAL A 342 12.12 -30.17 12.93
CA VAL A 342 13.58 -30.35 12.96
C VAL A 342 14.03 -31.26 11.82
N SER A 343 13.38 -32.40 11.62
CA SER A 343 13.72 -33.32 10.53
C SER A 343 13.56 -32.67 9.16
N MET A 344 12.51 -31.87 8.95
CA MET A 344 12.29 -31.12 7.72
C MET A 344 13.45 -30.15 7.43
N ILE A 345 13.86 -29.34 8.42
CA ILE A 345 15.00 -28.41 8.24
C ILE A 345 16.31 -29.17 7.98
N GLN A 346 16.56 -30.29 8.66
CA GLN A 346 17.76 -31.11 8.43
C GLN A 346 17.80 -31.71 7.00
N VAL A 347 16.65 -32.11 6.45
CA VAL A 347 16.54 -32.56 5.06
C VAL A 347 16.88 -31.41 4.11
N PHE A 348 16.31 -30.22 4.31
CA PHE A 348 16.64 -29.06 3.49
C PHE A 348 18.12 -28.65 3.60
N ARG A 349 18.73 -28.73 4.78
CA ARG A 349 20.18 -28.52 4.96
C ARG A 349 21.03 -29.48 4.14
N THR A 350 20.56 -30.71 3.96
CA THR A 350 21.25 -31.70 3.13
C THR A 350 21.08 -31.37 1.65
N LYS A 351 19.87 -30.98 1.24
CA LYS A 351 19.55 -30.58 -0.13
C LYS A 351 20.26 -29.29 -0.56
N ALA A 352 20.37 -28.29 0.32
CA ALA A 352 21.04 -27.02 0.05
C ALA A 352 22.52 -27.15 -0.35
N LYS A 353 23.16 -28.28 -0.07
CA LYS A 353 24.54 -28.57 -0.52
C LYS A 353 24.64 -29.00 -1.98
N VAL A 354 23.52 -29.35 -2.60
CA VAL A 354 23.44 -29.93 -3.95
C VAL A 354 22.52 -29.10 -4.85
N TYR A 355 21.51 -28.46 -4.28
CA TYR A 355 20.54 -27.64 -4.99
C TYR A 355 20.99 -26.19 -5.05
N GLY A 356 20.68 -25.53 -6.18
CA GLY A 356 20.63 -24.08 -6.24
C GLY A 356 19.51 -23.51 -5.35
N VAL A 357 19.63 -22.24 -4.99
CA VAL A 357 18.67 -21.48 -4.18
C VAL A 357 17.26 -21.54 -4.74
N LYS A 358 17.10 -21.44 -6.07
CA LYS A 358 15.80 -21.52 -6.75
C LYS A 358 15.09 -22.84 -6.46
N HIS A 359 15.78 -23.96 -6.71
CA HIS A 359 15.24 -25.30 -6.50
C HIS A 359 14.99 -25.58 -5.02
N LEU A 360 15.82 -25.02 -4.13
CA LEU A 360 15.61 -25.10 -2.69
C LEU A 360 14.34 -24.35 -2.25
N LEU A 361 14.08 -23.15 -2.79
CA LEU A 361 12.85 -22.40 -2.53
C LEU A 361 11.60 -23.14 -3.00
N GLU A 362 11.61 -23.68 -4.21
CA GLU A 362 10.50 -24.49 -4.76
C GLU A 362 10.19 -25.69 -3.85
N ASP A 363 11.23 -26.41 -3.42
CA ASP A 363 11.10 -27.57 -2.52
C ASP A 363 10.60 -27.19 -1.12
N ILE A 364 11.02 -26.03 -0.58
CA ILE A 364 10.49 -25.47 0.67
C ILE A 364 8.99 -25.21 0.53
N ILE A 365 8.58 -24.54 -0.54
CA ILE A 365 7.18 -24.17 -0.78
C ILE A 365 6.29 -25.42 -0.88
N GLU A 366 6.74 -26.43 -1.62
CA GLU A 366 5.99 -27.67 -1.82
C GLU A 366 5.85 -28.48 -0.53
N VAL A 367 6.96 -28.73 0.16
CA VAL A 367 6.99 -29.60 1.36
C VAL A 367 6.33 -28.94 2.56
N THR A 368 6.49 -27.62 2.73
CA THR A 368 5.83 -26.91 3.83
C THR A 368 4.33 -26.74 3.58
N GLY A 369 3.90 -26.77 2.32
CA GLY A 369 2.53 -26.44 1.93
C GLY A 369 2.19 -24.96 2.10
N TYR A 370 3.19 -24.07 2.09
CA TYR A 370 3.00 -22.64 2.34
C TYR A 370 2.03 -22.01 1.33
N VAL A 371 2.24 -22.27 0.04
CA VAL A 371 1.34 -21.77 -1.02
C VAL A 371 -0.04 -22.39 -0.91
N ARG A 372 -0.13 -23.70 -0.61
CA ARG A 372 -1.44 -24.37 -0.40
C ARG A 372 -2.22 -23.76 0.77
N GLU A 373 -1.55 -23.43 1.89
CA GLU A 373 -2.20 -22.75 3.01
C GLU A 373 -2.69 -21.35 2.61
N LEU A 374 -1.95 -20.62 1.76
CA LEU A 374 -2.40 -19.34 1.22
C LEU A 374 -3.60 -19.49 0.27
N GLU A 375 -3.57 -20.47 -0.64
CA GLU A 375 -4.68 -20.76 -1.56
C GLU A 375 -5.95 -21.20 -0.81
N ASP A 376 -5.78 -21.99 0.25
CA ASP A 376 -6.88 -22.43 1.13
C ASP A 376 -7.32 -21.32 2.10
N SER A 377 -6.52 -20.27 2.27
CA SER A 377 -6.86 -19.13 3.11
C SER A 377 -7.87 -18.22 2.40
N ASN A 378 -8.84 -17.71 3.15
CA ASN A 378 -9.78 -16.70 2.64
C ASN A 378 -9.21 -15.27 2.76
N GLU A 379 -7.88 -15.14 2.79
CA GLU A 379 -7.16 -13.85 2.86
C GLU A 379 -7.27 -13.15 1.49
N GLU A 380 -7.59 -11.85 1.51
CA GLU A 380 -7.87 -11.07 0.28
C GLU A 380 -6.61 -10.77 -0.54
N ASP A 381 -5.44 -10.95 0.06
CA ASP A 381 -4.10 -10.75 -0.51
C ASP A 381 -3.40 -12.07 -0.85
N ALA A 382 -4.08 -13.23 -0.79
CA ALA A 382 -3.46 -14.53 -1.04
C ALA A 382 -2.82 -14.63 -2.44
N GLU A 383 -3.53 -14.20 -3.49
CA GLU A 383 -3.02 -14.19 -4.87
C GLU A 383 -1.76 -13.29 -5.00
N ASP A 384 -1.83 -12.06 -4.47
CA ASP A 384 -0.71 -11.12 -4.48
C ASP A 384 0.52 -11.67 -3.73
N ARG A 385 0.30 -12.39 -2.62
CA ARG A 385 1.38 -13.02 -1.85
C ARG A 385 2.02 -14.17 -2.61
N ILE A 386 1.24 -14.96 -3.35
CA ILE A 386 1.77 -16.02 -4.21
C ILE A 386 2.59 -15.43 -5.36
N GLU A 387 2.12 -14.34 -5.99
CA GLU A 387 2.89 -13.61 -7.00
C GLU A 387 4.24 -13.11 -6.44
N ASN A 388 4.26 -12.62 -5.20
CA ASN A 388 5.49 -12.17 -4.56
C ASN A 388 6.48 -13.32 -4.31
N ILE A 389 5.99 -14.50 -3.90
CA ILE A 389 6.83 -15.69 -3.72
C ILE A 389 7.40 -16.16 -5.05
N ASN A 390 6.58 -16.24 -6.10
CA ASN A 390 7.03 -16.57 -7.45
C ASN A 390 8.12 -15.60 -7.91
N GLU A 391 8.03 -14.33 -7.50
CA GLU A 391 9.06 -13.38 -7.83
C GLU A 391 10.37 -13.60 -7.09
N LEU A 392 10.32 -14.00 -5.81
CA LEU A 392 11.54 -14.37 -5.10
C LEU A 392 12.25 -15.55 -5.78
N ILE A 393 11.48 -16.49 -6.36
CA ILE A 393 12.03 -17.60 -7.16
C ILE A 393 12.69 -17.08 -8.44
N SER A 394 12.05 -16.16 -9.17
CA SER A 394 12.65 -15.54 -10.36
C SER A 394 13.96 -14.82 -10.03
N LYS A 395 14.03 -14.11 -8.90
CA LYS A 395 15.26 -13.45 -8.43
C LYS A 395 16.36 -14.43 -8.07
N ALA A 396 16.00 -15.54 -7.40
CA ALA A 396 16.94 -16.61 -7.12
C ALA A 396 17.48 -17.25 -8.43
N ALA A 397 16.64 -17.41 -9.45
CA ALA A 397 17.07 -17.91 -10.75
C ALA A 397 18.03 -16.93 -11.46
N ALA A 398 17.73 -15.63 -11.45
CA ALA A 398 18.60 -14.61 -12.03
C ALA A 398 19.95 -14.52 -11.30
N PHE A 399 19.96 -14.68 -9.97
CA PHE A 399 21.19 -14.75 -9.18
C PHE A 399 22.07 -15.94 -9.59
N GLU A 400 21.48 -17.13 -9.76
CA GLU A 400 22.19 -18.33 -10.21
C GLU A 400 22.78 -18.19 -11.63
N GLU A 401 22.11 -17.45 -12.52
CA GLU A 401 22.62 -17.18 -13.88
C GLU A 401 23.84 -16.25 -13.90
N VAL A 402 23.91 -15.30 -12.95
CA VAL A 402 25.00 -14.31 -12.87
C VAL A 402 26.19 -14.84 -12.09
N HIS A 403 25.96 -15.70 -11.11
CA HIS A 403 26.98 -16.23 -10.20
C HIS A 403 27.10 -17.76 -10.32
N GLU A 404 27.81 -18.22 -11.37
CA GLU A 404 28.23 -19.62 -11.46
C GLU A 404 29.02 -20.00 -10.18
N ASP A 405 28.54 -20.99 -9.43
CA ASP A 405 29.04 -21.50 -8.13
C ASP A 405 28.61 -20.75 -6.85
N ALA A 406 27.74 -19.74 -6.90
CA ALA A 406 27.22 -19.13 -5.67
C ALA A 406 26.18 -20.03 -4.97
N GLY A 407 26.36 -20.22 -3.66
CA GLY A 407 25.48 -21.01 -2.81
C GLY A 407 24.42 -20.18 -2.09
N LEU A 408 23.75 -20.84 -1.14
CA LEU A 408 22.72 -20.23 -0.31
C LEU A 408 23.25 -19.05 0.53
N SER A 409 24.48 -19.16 1.03
CA SER A 409 25.08 -18.15 1.89
C SER A 409 25.31 -16.84 1.12
N GLU A 410 25.84 -16.92 -0.10
CA GLU A 410 26.10 -15.77 -0.96
C GLU A 410 24.80 -15.06 -1.38
N PHE A 411 23.74 -15.82 -1.69
CA PHE A 411 22.42 -15.23 -1.96
C PHE A 411 21.87 -14.49 -0.74
N LEU A 412 22.00 -15.06 0.46
CA LEU A 412 21.56 -14.42 1.69
C LEU A 412 22.39 -13.17 2.02
N GLU A 413 23.68 -13.14 1.69
CA GLU A 413 24.52 -11.95 1.79
C GLU A 413 24.06 -10.86 0.83
N GLU A 414 23.81 -11.17 -0.45
CA GLU A 414 23.29 -10.20 -1.40
C GLU A 414 21.95 -9.63 -0.91
N VAL A 415 21.00 -10.49 -0.55
CA VAL A 415 19.70 -10.06 -0.01
C VAL A 415 19.87 -9.22 1.27
N ALA A 416 20.84 -9.55 2.13
CA ALA A 416 21.12 -8.77 3.33
C ALA A 416 21.71 -7.38 2.99
N LEU A 417 22.63 -7.28 2.02
CA LEU A 417 23.14 -5.97 1.54
C LEU A 417 22.00 -5.11 1.00
N VAL A 418 21.13 -5.71 0.20
CA VAL A 418 19.96 -5.02 -0.36
C VAL A 418 18.99 -4.58 0.76
N SER A 419 18.74 -5.46 1.73
CA SER A 419 17.88 -5.15 2.88
C SER A 419 18.50 -4.17 3.88
N ASP A 420 19.82 -4.06 3.97
CA ASP A 420 20.49 -3.15 4.90
C ASP A 420 20.68 -1.75 4.31
N LEU A 421 20.74 -1.61 2.98
CA LEU A 421 20.52 -0.33 2.29
C LEU A 421 19.17 0.28 2.68
N ASP A 422 18.17 -0.56 2.91
CA ASP A 422 16.83 -0.12 3.33
C ASP A 422 16.78 0.36 4.79
N LYS A 423 17.56 -0.26 5.69
CA LYS A 423 17.57 0.04 7.14
C LYS A 423 18.41 1.25 7.54
N LEU A 424 19.13 1.88 6.62
CA LEU A 424 19.88 3.12 6.88
C LEU A 424 18.92 4.30 7.09
N GLU A 425 18.11 4.27 8.15
CA GLU A 425 17.42 5.46 8.67
C GLU A 425 18.48 6.39 9.28
N ALA A 426 18.93 7.36 8.48
CA ALA A 426 19.59 8.60 8.94
C ALA A 426 19.91 9.59 7.80
N ASP A 427 19.86 9.18 6.53
CA ASP A 427 20.18 10.07 5.41
C ASP A 427 18.95 10.25 4.49
N ASP A 428 18.44 11.48 4.39
CA ASP A 428 17.33 11.89 3.52
C ASP A 428 17.68 11.77 2.02
N ASN A 429 18.88 11.29 1.70
CA ASN A 429 19.41 11.24 0.34
C ASN A 429 19.03 9.93 -0.39
N ARG A 430 17.73 9.74 -0.64
CA ARG A 430 17.17 8.57 -1.34
C ARG A 430 16.27 8.98 -2.50
N VAL A 431 16.27 8.20 -3.59
CA VAL A 431 15.35 8.43 -4.72
C VAL A 431 13.94 8.01 -4.32
N LEU A 432 12.94 8.86 -4.56
CA LEU A 432 11.55 8.50 -4.27
C LEU A 432 10.86 7.84 -5.47
N LEU A 433 10.37 6.62 -5.27
CA LEU A 433 9.52 5.88 -6.20
C LEU A 433 8.06 6.01 -5.73
N MET A 434 7.19 6.57 -6.58
CA MET A 434 5.80 6.73 -6.20
C MET A 434 4.83 6.79 -7.38
N THR A 435 3.56 6.53 -7.10
CA THR A 435 2.52 6.74 -8.12
C THR A 435 2.27 8.22 -8.35
N LEU A 436 1.80 8.57 -9.54
CA LEU A 436 1.30 9.91 -9.85
C LEU A 436 0.24 10.41 -8.84
N HIS A 437 -0.55 9.51 -8.24
CA HIS A 437 -1.54 9.88 -7.22
C HIS A 437 -0.90 10.24 -5.88
N SER A 438 0.12 9.47 -5.49
CA SER A 438 0.89 9.69 -4.26
C SER A 438 1.74 10.97 -4.32
N ALA A 439 2.12 11.42 -5.52
CA ALA A 439 2.91 12.63 -5.72
C ALA A 439 2.14 13.93 -5.46
N LYS A 440 0.82 13.88 -5.28
CA LYS A 440 0.01 15.08 -5.02
C LYS A 440 0.49 15.78 -3.74
N GLY A 441 0.74 17.08 -3.84
CA GLY A 441 1.27 17.88 -2.74
C GLY A 441 2.81 17.87 -2.60
N HIS A 442 3.50 16.98 -3.31
CA HIS A 442 4.96 16.89 -3.30
C HIS A 442 5.62 17.72 -4.42
N GLN A 443 6.93 17.97 -4.28
CA GLN A 443 7.75 18.64 -5.29
C GLN A 443 9.18 18.12 -5.27
N PHE A 444 9.78 17.99 -6.44
CA PHE A 444 11.13 17.47 -6.64
C PHE A 444 11.87 18.33 -7.65
N TYR A 445 13.20 18.35 -7.58
CA TYR A 445 14.03 19.07 -8.56
C TYR A 445 14.18 18.27 -9.86
N HIS A 446 14.23 16.94 -9.74
CA HIS A 446 14.29 16.01 -10.86
C HIS A 446 13.13 15.01 -10.78
N LEU A 447 12.38 14.92 -11.89
CA LEU A 447 11.23 14.05 -12.11
C LEU A 447 11.43 13.20 -13.36
#